data_AF-A0A7X8HDM5-F1
#
_entry.id   AF-A0A7X8HDM5-F1
#
_cell.length_a   1.000
_cell.length_b   1.000
_cell.length_c   1.000
_cell.angle_alpha   90.00
_cell.angle_beta   90.00
_cell.angle_gamma   90.00
#
_symmetry.space_group_name_H-M   'P 1'
#
loop_
_entity.id
_entity.type
_entity.pdbx_description
1 polymer ?
#
loop_
_entity_poly.entity_id
_entity_poly.type
_entity_poly.pdbx_seq_one_letter_code
_entity_poly.pdbx_strand_id
1 'polypeptide(L)'
;MMQNIRRLELGGRTFVLVGTAHVSRDSIDEVSAVIESESPGRVCVELDEGRYRSMTKAASWESLDIGKVLREGKGFLLLANLALASFQRRLGGDIGIKPGAEMLAAVDAAERLGIPWSLCDREVQTTLRRAWGRSGLWGKSKLLASLLSGVLTNEKLSAEEVEKLKERDELDGMMRELAEYMPSVKEVLIDERDRYLAARIFAQPEASLVAVVGAGHLDGLESWLRRFSAGEASVDVSDLEIVPPPSTLSRALGWILPLVLLGLIAAGFFRSGAEVSLRMLIQWVLWNGSLAALGSALCMAHPLTILASFLSAPAATLNPLVGVGMFAGLVEAFLRKPSVRDFETLNEDISTLKGFYRNRVTHILLIFFLSSLGGALGNFISIPVLAGGL
;
A
#
# COMPACT_ATOMS: atom_id res chain seq x y z
N MET A 1 2.24 14.22 35.69
CA MET A 1 2.63 12.91 35.12
C MET A 1 2.47 13.02 33.62
N MET A 2 3.55 12.82 32.86
CA MET A 2 3.53 12.89 31.40
C MET A 2 2.59 11.79 30.89
N GLN A 3 1.41 12.16 30.39
CA GLN A 3 0.30 11.22 30.10
C GLN A 3 0.60 10.21 28.98
N ASN A 4 1.74 10.37 28.28
CA ASN A 4 2.14 9.57 27.12
C ASN A 4 3.20 8.49 27.45
N ILE A 5 3.64 8.38 28.70
CA ILE A 5 4.64 7.39 29.12
C ILE A 5 3.98 6.39 30.07
N ARG A 6 4.11 5.09 29.79
CA ARG A 6 3.63 4.00 30.65
C ARG A 6 4.79 3.13 31.10
N ARG A 7 4.87 2.87 32.39
CA ARG A 7 5.85 1.95 32.97
C ARG A 7 5.16 0.67 33.43
N LEU A 8 5.65 -0.47 32.96
CA LEU A 8 5.13 -1.80 33.28
C LEU A 8 6.26 -2.65 33.87
N GLU A 9 6.04 -3.20 35.06
CA GLU A 9 6.91 -4.19 35.68
C GLU A 9 6.27 -5.57 35.52
N LEU A 10 6.83 -6.42 34.65
CA LEU A 10 6.26 -7.71 34.24
C LEU A 10 7.34 -8.79 34.28
N GLY A 11 7.13 -9.83 35.09
CA GLY A 11 8.05 -10.99 35.14
C GLY A 11 9.50 -10.64 35.52
N GLY A 12 9.71 -9.60 36.33
CA GLY A 12 11.05 -9.11 36.70
C GLY A 12 11.72 -8.25 35.63
N ARG A 13 10.96 -7.81 34.61
CA ARG A 13 11.41 -6.92 33.55
C ARG A 13 10.61 -5.62 33.56
N THR A 14 11.27 -4.52 33.23
CA THR A 14 10.68 -3.19 33.09
C THR A 14 10.47 -2.88 31.61
N PHE A 15 9.26 -2.49 31.25
CA PHE A 15 8.91 -1.94 29.94
C PHE A 15 8.43 -0.50 30.11
N VAL A 16 9.14 0.44 29.50
CA VAL A 16 8.76 1.85 29.42
C VAL A 16 8.24 2.12 28.02
N LEU A 17 6.93 2.34 27.89
CA LEU A 17 6.27 2.64 26.62
C LEU A 17 6.16 4.16 26.47
N VAL A 18 6.68 4.70 25.38
CA VAL A 18 6.66 6.12 25.04
C VAL A 18 5.77 6.31 23.82
N GLY A 19 4.60 6.91 24.03
CA GLY A 19 3.64 7.23 22.96
C GLY A 19 3.93 8.58 22.32
N THR A 20 3.93 8.61 20.99
CA THR A 20 4.25 9.82 20.20
C THR A 20 3.07 10.21 19.31
N ALA A 21 2.92 11.52 19.05
CA ALA A 21 1.86 12.06 18.19
C ALA A 21 2.27 12.22 16.70
N HIS A 22 3.43 11.72 16.31
CA HIS A 22 3.96 11.63 14.92
C HIS A 22 4.18 12.92 14.12
N VAL A 23 4.14 14.10 14.74
CA VAL A 23 4.31 15.37 14.00
C VAL A 23 4.76 16.55 14.89
N SER A 24 5.39 16.31 16.04
CA SER A 24 5.87 17.40 16.92
C SER A 24 7.35 17.31 17.23
N ARG A 25 8.04 18.46 17.21
CA ARG A 25 9.43 18.56 17.69
C ARG A 25 9.53 18.22 19.16
N ASP A 26 8.53 18.59 19.95
CA ASP A 26 8.50 18.31 21.38
C ASP A 26 8.52 16.80 21.66
N SER A 27 7.89 16.00 20.78
CA SER A 27 7.91 14.53 20.88
C SER A 27 9.28 13.93 20.58
N ILE A 28 10.07 14.55 19.70
CA ILE A 28 11.45 14.13 19.38
C ILE A 28 12.36 14.35 20.60
N ASP A 29 12.26 15.52 21.22
CA ASP A 29 13.05 15.89 22.39
C ASP A 29 12.66 15.04 23.61
N GLU A 30 11.35 14.80 23.81
CA GLU A 30 10.83 13.93 24.87
C GLU A 30 11.36 12.51 24.76
N VAL A 31 11.33 11.91 23.55
CA VAL A 31 11.86 10.56 23.30
C VAL A 31 13.33 10.47 23.68
N SER A 32 14.15 11.44 23.25
CA SER A 32 15.58 11.46 23.55
C SER A 32 15.84 11.57 25.05
N ALA A 33 15.12 12.47 25.74
CA ALA A 33 15.25 12.66 27.18
C ALA A 33 14.86 11.41 27.99
N VAL A 34 13.79 10.71 27.58
CA VAL A 34 13.38 9.45 28.24
C VAL A 34 14.45 8.39 28.10
N ILE A 35 14.99 8.17 26.90
CA ILE A 35 16.04 7.16 26.65
C ILE A 35 17.29 7.46 27.48
N GLU A 36 17.71 8.73 27.54
CA GLU A 36 18.85 9.17 28.36
C GLU A 36 18.61 8.92 29.85
N SER A 37 17.42 9.28 30.36
CA SER A 37 17.09 9.15 31.78
C SER A 37 16.89 7.70 32.24
N GLU A 38 16.23 6.87 31.43
CA GLU A 38 15.94 5.48 31.76
C GLU A 38 17.15 4.56 31.53
N SER A 39 18.06 4.94 30.61
CA SER A 39 19.25 4.16 30.23
C SER A 39 18.94 2.65 30.09
N PRO A 40 17.97 2.29 29.21
CA PRO A 40 17.50 0.91 29.11
C PRO A 40 18.57 -0.02 28.54
N GLY A 41 18.38 -1.33 28.74
CA GLY A 41 19.21 -2.34 28.08
C GLY A 41 18.97 -2.39 26.57
N ARG A 42 17.79 -1.97 26.09
CA ARG A 42 17.46 -1.88 24.67
C ARG A 42 16.36 -0.85 24.37
N VAL A 43 16.46 -0.23 23.19
CA VAL A 43 15.41 0.61 22.61
C VAL A 43 14.66 -0.15 21.51
N CYS A 44 13.34 -0.18 21.57
CA CYS A 44 12.47 -0.78 20.56
C CYS A 44 11.69 0.33 19.84
N VAL A 45 11.59 0.27 18.51
CA VAL A 45 10.89 1.30 17.74
C VAL A 45 9.80 0.71 16.85
N GLU A 46 8.67 1.43 16.72
CA GLU A 46 7.58 1.13 15.77
C GLU A 46 7.97 1.50 14.33
N LEU A 47 8.99 0.81 13.83
CA LEU A 47 9.49 1.00 12.48
C LEU A 47 9.86 -0.37 11.90
N ASP A 48 9.56 -0.58 10.62
CA ASP A 48 9.99 -1.76 9.87
C ASP A 48 11.28 -1.47 9.09
N GLU A 49 11.96 -2.53 8.65
CA GLU A 49 13.24 -2.44 7.94
C GLU A 49 13.12 -1.62 6.65
N GLY A 50 12.03 -1.82 5.90
CA GLY A 50 11.75 -1.05 4.68
C GLY A 50 11.63 0.45 4.94
N ARG A 51 10.84 0.85 5.95
CA ARG A 51 10.69 2.25 6.35
C ARG A 51 11.99 2.83 6.89
N TYR A 52 12.68 2.13 7.79
CA TYR A 52 13.97 2.57 8.32
C TYR A 52 14.98 2.86 7.20
N ARG A 53 15.12 1.93 6.24
CA ARG A 53 15.98 2.14 5.07
C ARG A 53 15.54 3.32 4.23
N SER A 54 14.24 3.49 3.98
CA SER A 54 13.73 4.60 3.17
C SER A 54 14.00 5.98 3.77
N MET A 55 14.15 6.04 5.10
CA MET A 55 14.36 7.29 5.83
C MET A 55 15.85 7.59 6.06
N THR A 56 16.67 6.56 6.28
CA THR A 56 18.12 6.69 6.55
C THR A 56 18.97 6.62 5.28
N LYS A 57 18.56 5.81 4.31
CA LYS A 57 19.21 5.68 3.01
C LYS A 57 18.29 6.35 2.00
N ALA A 58 18.86 7.15 1.09
CA ALA A 58 18.14 7.46 -0.15
C ALA A 58 17.79 6.10 -0.76
N ALA A 59 16.49 5.74 -0.78
CA ALA A 59 16.05 4.43 -1.26
C ALA A 59 16.71 4.18 -2.62
N SER A 60 17.68 3.26 -2.69
CA SER A 60 18.42 3.01 -3.92
C SER A 60 17.51 2.19 -4.82
N TRP A 61 16.61 2.90 -5.52
CA TRP A 61 15.73 2.33 -6.52
C TRP A 61 16.52 1.74 -7.72
N GLU A 62 17.82 2.01 -7.79
CA GLU A 62 18.78 1.58 -8.81
C GLU A 62 18.74 0.07 -9.11
N SER A 63 18.35 -0.77 -8.14
CA SER A 63 18.27 -2.23 -8.33
C SER A 63 16.90 -2.75 -8.77
N LEU A 64 15.90 -1.89 -8.97
CA LEU A 64 14.57 -2.34 -9.42
C LEU A 64 14.54 -2.60 -10.93
N ASP A 65 14.42 -3.87 -11.30
CA ASP A 65 14.08 -4.26 -12.67
C ASP A 65 12.56 -4.17 -12.90
N ILE A 66 12.12 -3.06 -13.50
CA ILE A 66 10.70 -2.83 -13.84
C ILE A 66 10.18 -3.89 -14.80
N GLY A 67 11.00 -4.37 -15.73
CA GLY A 67 10.63 -5.44 -16.64
C GLY A 67 10.34 -6.75 -15.91
N LYS A 68 11.09 -7.05 -14.84
CA LYS A 68 10.82 -8.19 -13.95
C LYS A 68 9.53 -7.98 -13.16
N VAL A 69 9.32 -6.80 -12.58
CA VAL A 69 8.10 -6.46 -11.82
C VAL A 69 6.85 -6.62 -12.69
N LEU A 70 6.88 -6.15 -13.93
CA LEU A 70 5.78 -6.30 -14.88
C LEU A 70 5.52 -7.77 -15.23
N ARG A 71 6.58 -8.55 -15.54
CA ARG A 71 6.47 -9.99 -15.85
C ARG A 71 5.91 -10.81 -14.69
N GLU A 72 6.22 -10.43 -13.46
CA GLU A 72 5.68 -11.08 -12.25
C GLU A 72 4.26 -10.64 -11.89
N GLY A 73 3.62 -9.79 -12.71
CA GLY A 73 2.27 -9.26 -12.42
C GLY A 73 2.23 -8.27 -11.26
N LYS A 74 3.38 -7.79 -10.78
CA LYS A 74 3.50 -6.90 -9.62
C LYS A 74 3.43 -5.40 -9.99
N GLY A 75 3.14 -5.07 -11.25
CA GLY A 75 3.06 -3.69 -11.74
C GLY A 75 2.08 -2.80 -10.97
N PHE A 76 0.86 -3.30 -10.72
CA PHE A 76 -0.14 -2.58 -9.92
C PHE A 76 0.31 -2.36 -8.47
N LEU A 77 0.99 -3.34 -7.88
CA LEU A 77 1.52 -3.22 -6.51
C LEU A 77 2.60 -2.14 -6.44
N LEU A 78 3.52 -2.13 -7.41
CA LEU A 78 4.54 -1.08 -7.49
C LEU A 78 3.91 0.29 -7.69
N LEU A 79 2.94 0.41 -8.60
CA LEU A 79 2.22 1.67 -8.83
C LEU A 79 1.49 2.16 -7.57
N ALA A 80 0.81 1.26 -6.85
CA ALA A 80 0.14 1.58 -5.59
C ALA A 80 1.14 2.05 -4.52
N ASN A 81 2.28 1.38 -4.40
CA ASN A 81 3.35 1.78 -3.47
C ASN A 81 3.90 3.16 -3.81
N LEU A 82 4.12 3.47 -5.10
CA LEU A 82 4.58 4.80 -5.53
C LEU A 82 3.52 5.89 -5.30
N ALA A 83 2.24 5.58 -5.56
CA ALA A 83 1.15 6.50 -5.29
C ALA A 83 1.02 6.81 -3.78
N LEU A 84 1.13 5.78 -2.93
CA LEU A 84 1.13 5.93 -1.48
C LEU A 84 2.35 6.73 -1.00
N ALA A 85 3.55 6.43 -1.51
CA ALA A 85 4.76 7.18 -1.18
C ALA A 85 4.65 8.66 -1.58
N SER A 86 4.04 8.94 -2.74
CA SER A 86 3.71 10.31 -3.16
C SER A 86 2.73 10.99 -2.19
N PHE A 87 1.66 10.31 -1.80
CA PHE A 87 0.68 10.83 -0.84
C PHE A 87 1.32 11.12 0.51
N GLN A 88 2.10 10.19 1.06
CA GLN A 88 2.86 10.36 2.30
C GLN A 88 3.81 11.56 2.24
N ARG A 89 4.47 11.79 1.10
CA ARG A 89 5.35 12.96 0.90
C ARG A 89 4.58 14.28 0.87
N ARG A 90 3.43 14.32 0.21
CA ARG A 90 2.59 15.53 0.19
C ARG A 90 2.13 15.90 1.60
N LEU A 91 1.73 14.92 2.41
CA LEU A 91 1.37 15.17 3.81
C LEU A 91 2.56 15.61 4.68
N GLY A 92 3.74 15.00 4.49
CA GLY A 92 4.95 15.37 5.24
C GLY A 92 5.58 16.71 4.83
N GLY A 93 5.25 17.23 3.64
CA GLY A 93 5.78 18.49 3.12
C GLY A 93 5.24 19.74 3.80
N ASP A 94 3.99 19.70 4.28
CA ASP A 94 3.30 20.88 4.82
C ASP A 94 3.53 21.09 6.34
N ILE A 95 4.05 20.08 7.06
CA ILE A 95 4.28 20.13 8.52
C ILE A 95 5.79 20.18 8.88
N GLY A 96 6.70 20.04 7.90
CA GLY A 96 8.15 20.16 8.10
C GLY A 96 8.79 19.07 8.98
N ILE A 97 8.01 18.10 9.46
CA ILE A 97 8.44 16.93 10.22
C ILE A 97 8.01 15.69 9.44
N LYS A 98 8.97 14.80 9.16
CA LYS A 98 8.70 13.56 8.45
C LYS A 98 8.00 12.58 9.40
N PRO A 99 6.88 11.94 9.02
CA PRO A 99 6.28 10.88 9.82
C PRO A 99 7.33 9.82 10.19
N GLY A 100 7.40 9.45 11.47
CA GLY A 100 8.40 8.53 12.01
C GLY A 100 9.73 9.18 12.42
N ALA A 101 9.84 10.51 12.39
CA ALA A 101 11.02 11.23 12.89
C ALA A 101 11.31 10.93 14.36
N GLU A 102 10.28 10.71 15.18
CA GLU A 102 10.43 10.30 16.58
C GLU A 102 11.09 8.92 16.72
N MET A 103 10.75 7.97 15.83
CA MET A 103 11.37 6.65 15.79
C MET A 103 12.83 6.74 15.39
N LEU A 104 13.17 7.60 14.41
CA LEU A 104 14.57 7.83 14.06
C LEU A 104 15.34 8.49 15.20
N ALA A 105 14.76 9.48 15.86
CA ALA A 105 15.39 10.11 17.01
C ALA A 105 15.68 9.11 18.14
N ALA A 106 14.77 8.15 18.36
CA ALA A 106 15.00 7.05 19.31
C ALA A 106 16.20 6.17 18.90
N VAL A 107 16.32 5.84 17.62
CA VAL A 107 17.47 5.10 17.07
C VAL A 107 18.76 5.91 17.23
N ASP A 108 18.76 7.18 16.84
CA ASP A 108 19.94 8.06 16.93
C ASP A 108 20.39 8.25 18.39
N ALA A 109 19.44 8.39 19.33
CA ALA A 109 19.73 8.47 20.75
C ALA A 109 20.34 7.17 21.29
N ALA A 110 19.78 6.01 20.91
CA ALA A 110 20.31 4.71 21.28
C ALA A 110 21.74 4.50 20.75
N GLU A 111 21.99 4.83 19.48
CA GLU A 111 23.32 4.74 18.86
C GLU A 111 24.34 5.66 19.54
N ARG A 112 23.96 6.91 19.84
CA ARG A 112 24.81 7.87 20.56
C ARG A 112 25.22 7.37 21.95
N LEU A 113 24.31 6.68 22.64
CA LEU A 113 24.53 6.16 23.99
C LEU A 113 25.13 4.74 24.01
N GLY A 114 25.33 4.11 22.85
CA GLY A 114 25.81 2.73 22.75
C GLY A 114 24.79 1.70 23.25
N ILE A 115 23.50 2.04 23.26
CA ILE A 115 22.40 1.17 23.66
C ILE A 115 21.95 0.35 22.44
N PRO A 116 21.85 -0.99 22.54
CA PRO A 116 21.26 -1.80 21.48
C PRO A 116 19.84 -1.36 21.12
N TRP A 117 19.46 -1.48 19.85
CA TRP A 117 18.10 -1.16 19.41
C TRP A 117 17.53 -2.20 18.46
N SER A 118 16.20 -2.22 18.32
CA SER A 118 15.47 -3.19 17.49
C SER A 118 14.28 -2.55 16.76
N LEU A 119 14.12 -2.92 15.49
CA LEU A 119 12.92 -2.66 14.69
C LEU A 119 11.85 -3.69 15.06
N CYS A 120 10.72 -3.23 15.58
CA CYS A 120 9.69 -4.12 16.15
C CYS A 120 8.40 -4.18 15.31
N ASP A 121 8.31 -3.43 14.21
CA ASP A 121 7.08 -3.38 13.42
C ASP A 121 7.09 -4.33 12.22
N ARG A 122 5.88 -4.68 11.76
CA ARG A 122 5.64 -5.48 10.57
C ARG A 122 5.80 -4.62 9.32
N GLU A 123 6.32 -5.22 8.25
CA GLU A 123 6.35 -4.61 6.91
C GLU A 123 4.99 -3.99 6.54
N VAL A 124 4.98 -2.68 6.32
CA VAL A 124 3.76 -1.91 6.03
C VAL A 124 2.98 -2.49 4.84
N GLN A 125 3.68 -3.02 3.82
CA GLN A 125 3.06 -3.65 2.67
C GLN A 125 2.30 -4.94 3.03
N THR A 126 2.78 -5.69 4.01
CA THR A 126 2.09 -6.89 4.52
C THR A 126 0.87 -6.48 5.32
N THR A 127 1.00 -5.50 6.20
CA THR A 127 -0.11 -4.91 6.96
C THR A 127 -1.25 -4.44 6.05
N LEU A 128 -0.94 -3.64 5.02
CA LEU A 128 -1.93 -3.12 4.07
C LEU A 128 -2.57 -4.23 3.22
N ARG A 129 -1.78 -5.20 2.73
CA ARG A 129 -2.31 -6.33 1.94
C ARG A 129 -3.24 -7.20 2.78
N ARG A 130 -2.95 -7.40 4.06
CA ARG A 130 -3.83 -8.12 4.98
C ARG A 130 -5.11 -7.34 5.24
N ALA A 131 -5.04 -6.03 5.46
CA ALA A 131 -6.23 -5.19 5.66
C ALA A 131 -7.15 -5.25 4.42
N TRP A 132 -6.56 -5.21 3.23
CA TRP A 132 -7.29 -5.41 1.98
C TRP A 132 -7.85 -6.83 1.81
N GLY A 133 -7.06 -7.85 2.13
CA GLY A 133 -7.45 -9.26 2.01
C GLY A 133 -8.58 -9.65 2.95
N ARG A 134 -8.59 -9.10 4.17
CA ARG A 134 -9.63 -9.29 5.18
C ARG A 134 -10.89 -8.47 4.92
N SER A 135 -10.79 -7.39 4.15
CA SER A 135 -11.95 -6.58 3.79
C SER A 135 -12.82 -7.28 2.74
N GLY A 136 -14.12 -7.41 3.04
CA GLY A 136 -15.12 -7.84 2.07
C GLY A 136 -15.31 -6.81 0.94
N LEU A 137 -16.15 -7.14 -0.06
CA LEU A 137 -16.49 -6.24 -1.17
C LEU A 137 -16.94 -4.85 -0.68
N TRP A 138 -17.78 -4.82 0.35
CA TRP A 138 -18.26 -3.57 0.95
C TRP A 138 -17.17 -2.77 1.64
N GLY A 139 -16.30 -3.42 2.43
CA GLY A 139 -15.16 -2.76 3.08
C GLY A 139 -14.17 -2.19 2.08
N LYS A 140 -13.91 -2.92 0.98
CA LYS A 140 -13.07 -2.44 -0.14
C LYS A 140 -13.68 -1.23 -0.83
N SER A 141 -14.98 -1.23 -1.11
CA SER A 141 -15.67 -0.08 -1.70
C SER A 141 -15.62 1.15 -0.79
N LYS A 142 -15.82 0.97 0.52
CA LYS A 142 -15.67 2.05 1.51
C LYS A 142 -14.25 2.60 1.54
N LEU A 143 -13.22 1.75 1.61
CA LEU A 143 -11.82 2.16 1.57
C LEU A 143 -11.51 2.99 0.32
N LEU A 144 -11.95 2.50 -0.85
CA LEU A 144 -11.77 3.22 -2.12
C LEU A 144 -12.50 4.56 -2.11
N ALA A 145 -13.74 4.61 -1.62
CA ALA A 145 -14.49 5.86 -1.51
C ALA A 145 -13.80 6.87 -0.57
N SER A 146 -13.31 6.43 0.60
CA SER A 146 -12.59 7.28 1.54
C SER A 146 -11.28 7.81 0.97
N LEU A 147 -10.48 6.96 0.29
CA LEU A 147 -9.24 7.37 -0.36
C LEU A 147 -9.51 8.37 -1.50
N LEU A 148 -10.53 8.14 -2.32
CA LEU A 148 -10.93 9.06 -3.37
C LEU A 148 -11.43 10.39 -2.80
N SER A 149 -12.23 10.34 -1.74
CA SER A 149 -12.72 11.53 -1.04
C SER A 149 -11.54 12.37 -0.55
N GLY A 150 -10.57 11.78 0.15
CA GLY A 150 -9.41 12.50 0.68
C GLY A 150 -8.46 13.08 -0.39
N VAL A 151 -8.48 12.54 -1.61
CA VAL A 151 -7.74 13.12 -2.76
C VAL A 151 -8.52 14.25 -3.42
N LEU A 152 -9.86 14.19 -3.41
CA LEU A 152 -10.75 15.18 -4.02
C LEU A 152 -11.02 16.38 -3.10
N THR A 153 -11.02 16.16 -1.79
CA THR A 153 -11.18 17.20 -0.77
C THR A 153 -9.82 17.79 -0.44
N ASN A 154 -9.47 18.88 -1.13
CA ASN A 154 -8.30 19.70 -0.82
C ASN A 154 -8.66 20.75 0.25
N GLU A 155 -9.41 20.34 1.29
CA GLU A 155 -9.81 21.23 2.38
C GLU A 155 -8.66 21.36 3.36
N LYS A 156 -8.11 22.58 3.45
CA LYS A 156 -7.14 22.92 4.48
C LYS A 156 -7.89 23.03 5.80
N LEU A 157 -7.58 22.15 6.75
CA LEU A 157 -8.07 22.25 8.12
C LEU A 157 -7.67 23.61 8.70
N SER A 158 -8.62 24.31 9.31
CA SER A 158 -8.35 25.54 10.03
C SER A 158 -7.50 25.26 11.28
N ALA A 159 -6.78 26.27 11.77
CA ALA A 159 -5.96 26.12 12.97
C ALA A 159 -6.79 25.72 14.21
N GLU A 160 -8.04 26.16 14.28
CA GLU A 160 -8.99 25.77 15.33
C GLU A 160 -9.42 24.30 15.23
N GLU A 161 -9.67 23.79 14.01
CA GLU A 161 -9.95 22.35 13.81
C GLU A 161 -8.74 21.49 14.16
N VAL A 162 -7.53 21.95 13.81
CA VAL A 162 -6.28 21.25 14.18
C VAL A 162 -6.08 21.22 15.70
N GLU A 163 -6.38 22.31 16.41
CA GLU A 163 -6.24 22.37 17.86
C GLU A 163 -7.27 21.48 18.55
N LYS A 164 -8.51 21.47 18.06
CA LYS A 164 -9.57 20.59 18.55
C LYS A 164 -9.25 19.11 18.31
N LEU A 165 -8.57 18.79 17.20
CA LEU A 165 -8.03 17.46 16.92
C LEU A 165 -6.84 17.08 17.82
N LYS A 166 -6.25 17.97 18.61
CA LYS A 166 -5.23 17.58 19.60
C LYS A 166 -5.84 17.06 20.89
N GLU A 167 -7.14 17.29 21.10
CA GLU A 167 -7.85 16.76 22.26
C GLU A 167 -8.02 15.25 22.10
N ARG A 168 -7.44 14.50 23.04
CA ARG A 168 -7.42 13.03 23.04
C ARG A 168 -8.83 12.43 22.93
N ASP A 169 -9.81 13.05 23.57
CA ASP A 169 -11.19 12.55 23.59
C ASP A 169 -11.90 12.69 22.22
N GLU A 170 -11.59 13.75 21.46
CA GLU A 170 -12.11 13.96 20.09
C GLU A 170 -11.43 12.99 19.10
N LEU A 171 -10.12 12.81 19.20
CA LEU A 171 -9.39 11.81 18.40
C LEU A 171 -9.85 10.39 18.71
N ASP A 172 -9.95 10.03 19.99
CA ASP A 172 -10.40 8.70 20.42
C ASP A 172 -11.86 8.46 19.97
N GLY A 173 -12.70 9.50 19.98
CA GLY A 173 -14.06 9.46 19.44
C GLY A 173 -14.10 9.17 17.94
N MET A 174 -13.35 9.94 17.14
CA MET A 174 -13.26 9.74 15.69
C MET A 174 -12.67 8.38 15.32
N MET A 175 -11.65 7.93 16.06
CA MET A 175 -11.03 6.62 15.86
C MET A 175 -11.98 5.48 16.20
N ARG A 176 -12.84 5.64 17.22
CA ARG A 176 -13.91 4.68 17.54
C ARG A 176 -14.97 4.62 16.45
N GLU A 177 -15.46 5.76 15.97
CA GLU A 177 -16.43 5.79 14.88
C GLU A 177 -15.87 5.16 13.60
N LEU A 178 -14.60 5.44 13.26
CA LEU A 178 -13.92 4.82 12.14
C LEU A 178 -13.75 3.30 12.33
N ALA A 179 -13.43 2.87 13.55
CA ALA A 179 -13.32 1.46 13.90
C ALA A 179 -14.66 0.72 13.77
N GLU A 180 -15.77 1.34 14.17
CA GLU A 180 -17.12 0.79 13.98
C GLU A 180 -17.52 0.76 12.51
N TYR A 181 -17.14 1.79 11.75
CA TYR A 181 -17.43 1.87 10.31
C TYR A 181 -16.63 0.85 9.48
N MET A 182 -15.40 0.52 9.91
CA MET A 182 -14.44 -0.34 9.21
C MET A 182 -13.76 -1.37 10.14
N PRO A 183 -14.51 -2.30 10.76
CA PRO A 183 -14.00 -3.17 11.82
C PRO A 183 -12.86 -4.08 11.35
N SER A 184 -12.93 -4.60 10.12
CA SER A 184 -11.87 -5.44 9.55
C SER A 184 -10.56 -4.67 9.28
N VAL A 185 -10.65 -3.36 9.07
CA VAL A 185 -9.46 -2.50 8.86
C VAL A 185 -8.83 -2.18 10.20
N LYS A 186 -9.63 -1.83 11.21
CA LYS A 186 -9.16 -1.62 12.58
C LYS A 186 -8.51 -2.88 13.14
N GLU A 187 -9.12 -4.04 12.94
CA GLU A 187 -8.56 -5.33 13.36
C GLU A 187 -7.13 -5.53 12.81
N VAL A 188 -6.89 -5.24 11.53
CA VAL A 188 -5.57 -5.49 10.92
C VAL A 188 -4.56 -4.37 11.17
N LEU A 189 -4.98 -3.11 11.10
CA LEU A 189 -4.08 -1.96 11.22
C LEU A 189 -3.73 -1.62 12.67
N ILE A 190 -4.61 -1.96 13.63
CA ILE A 190 -4.44 -1.69 15.05
C ILE A 190 -4.27 -3.01 15.81
N ASP A 191 -5.30 -3.84 15.92
CA ASP A 191 -5.27 -4.98 16.85
C ASP A 191 -4.19 -6.03 16.52
N GLU A 192 -4.06 -6.43 15.25
CA GLU A 192 -2.98 -7.33 14.79
C GLU A 192 -1.61 -6.67 14.93
N ARG A 193 -1.54 -5.36 14.68
CA ARG A 193 -0.29 -4.60 14.73
C ARG A 193 0.22 -4.47 16.16
N ASP A 194 -0.68 -4.21 17.12
CA ASP A 194 -0.40 -4.21 18.55
C ASP A 194 0.15 -5.54 19.02
N ARG A 195 -0.49 -6.65 18.60
CA ARG A 195 0.00 -8.00 18.90
C ARG A 195 1.41 -8.21 18.35
N TYR A 196 1.65 -7.81 17.10
CA TYR A 196 2.96 -7.94 16.45
C TYR A 196 4.03 -7.14 17.18
N LEU A 197 3.79 -5.84 17.41
CA LEU A 197 4.69 -4.94 18.11
C LEU A 197 5.02 -5.46 19.52
N ALA A 198 3.98 -5.77 20.30
CA ALA A 198 4.15 -6.28 21.65
C ALA A 198 4.95 -7.58 21.68
N ALA A 199 4.72 -8.50 20.72
CA ALA A 199 5.45 -9.75 20.65
C ALA A 199 6.94 -9.52 20.35
N ARG A 200 7.25 -8.63 19.39
CA ARG A 200 8.64 -8.28 19.03
C ARG A 200 9.37 -7.56 20.15
N ILE A 201 8.68 -6.70 20.90
CA ILE A 201 9.21 -6.03 22.09
C ILE A 201 9.45 -7.06 23.22
N PHE A 202 8.48 -7.92 23.50
CA PHE A 202 8.56 -8.91 24.57
C PHE A 202 9.67 -9.95 24.33
N ALA A 203 9.91 -10.32 23.07
CA ALA A 203 10.93 -11.28 22.67
C ALA A 203 12.38 -10.79 22.85
N GLN A 204 12.61 -9.50 23.10
CA GLN A 204 13.95 -8.99 23.37
C GLN A 204 14.49 -9.58 24.69
N PRO A 205 15.80 -9.84 24.82
CA PRO A 205 16.34 -10.51 26.01
C PRO A 205 16.55 -9.59 27.23
N GLU A 206 16.59 -8.27 27.05
CA GLU A 206 16.99 -7.34 28.11
C GLU A 206 15.93 -7.19 29.22
N ALA A 207 16.38 -6.84 30.42
CA ALA A 207 15.52 -6.69 31.59
C ALA A 207 14.83 -5.31 31.65
N SER A 208 15.42 -4.28 31.06
CA SER A 208 14.85 -2.93 30.96
C SER A 208 14.79 -2.52 29.50
N LEU A 209 13.60 -2.14 29.02
CA LEU A 209 13.37 -1.71 27.64
C LEU A 209 12.59 -0.40 27.61
N VAL A 210 12.96 0.45 26.65
CA VAL A 210 12.13 1.58 26.22
C VAL A 210 11.56 1.25 24.84
N ALA A 211 10.24 1.32 24.68
CA ALA A 211 9.56 1.15 23.40
C ALA A 211 8.94 2.47 22.95
N VAL A 212 9.38 3.00 21.81
CA VAL A 212 8.87 4.23 21.21
C VAL A 212 7.87 3.88 20.12
N VAL A 213 6.61 4.24 20.34
CA VAL A 213 5.46 3.87 19.52
C VAL A 213 4.53 5.06 19.30
N GLY A 214 3.59 4.96 18.36
CA GLY A 214 2.49 5.90 18.21
C GLY A 214 1.53 5.78 19.41
N ALA A 215 0.99 6.92 19.85
CA ALA A 215 0.14 6.97 21.05
C ALA A 215 -1.08 6.03 20.99
N GLY A 216 -1.63 5.81 19.80
CA GLY A 216 -2.78 4.91 19.58
C GLY A 216 -2.50 3.43 19.86
N HIS A 217 -1.23 3.02 19.95
CA HIS A 217 -0.83 1.64 20.19
C HIS A 217 -0.60 1.33 21.69
N LEU A 218 -0.55 2.34 22.57
CA LEU A 218 -0.18 2.18 23.98
C LEU A 218 -1.09 1.20 24.74
N ASP A 219 -2.41 1.31 24.58
CA ASP A 219 -3.39 0.45 25.27
C ASP A 219 -3.29 -1.00 24.80
N GLY A 220 -3.16 -1.21 23.50
CA GLY A 220 -3.01 -2.54 22.91
C GLY A 220 -1.70 -3.20 23.32
N LEU A 221 -0.58 -2.48 23.29
CA LEU A 221 0.71 -2.99 23.73
C LEU A 221 0.68 -3.41 25.20
N GLU A 222 0.16 -2.56 26.08
CA GLU A 222 0.07 -2.89 27.50
C GLU A 222 -0.75 -4.17 27.73
N SER A 223 -1.90 -4.30 27.07
CA SER A 223 -2.74 -5.50 27.14
C SER A 223 -1.98 -6.75 26.70
N TRP A 224 -1.32 -6.70 25.53
CA TRP A 224 -0.58 -7.85 25.00
C TRP A 224 0.65 -8.22 25.83
N LEU A 225 1.43 -7.25 26.29
CA LEU A 225 2.60 -7.49 27.14
C LEU A 225 2.21 -8.20 28.45
N ARG A 226 1.10 -7.79 29.07
CA ARG A 226 0.56 -8.47 30.27
C ARG A 226 0.16 -9.92 29.97
N ARG A 227 -0.52 -10.17 28.86
CA ARG A 227 -0.93 -11.53 28.44
C ARG A 227 0.27 -12.43 28.15
N PHE A 228 1.31 -11.93 27.49
CA PHE A 228 2.54 -12.67 27.26
C PHE A 228 3.27 -12.98 28.58
N SER A 229 3.37 -12.00 29.48
CA SER A 229 3.97 -12.20 30.80
C SER A 229 3.20 -13.20 31.67
N ALA A 230 1.87 -13.28 31.52
CA ALA A 230 1.02 -14.23 32.24
C ALA A 230 1.00 -15.63 31.60
N GLY A 231 1.59 -15.80 30.41
CA GLY A 231 1.54 -17.06 29.66
C GLY A 231 0.16 -17.37 29.03
N GLU A 232 -0.72 -16.37 28.93
CA GLU A 232 -2.07 -16.51 28.37
C GLU A 232 -2.10 -16.46 26.83
N ALA A 233 -1.01 -16.01 26.22
CA ALA A 233 -0.86 -15.89 24.77
C ALA A 233 0.55 -16.25 24.32
N SER A 234 0.66 -16.79 23.10
CA SER A 234 1.95 -17.07 22.45
C SER A 234 2.55 -15.79 21.85
N VAL A 235 3.87 -15.66 21.96
CA VAL A 235 4.68 -14.60 21.31
C VAL A 235 4.89 -14.90 19.82
N ASP A 236 4.51 -16.09 19.34
CA ASP A 236 4.53 -16.41 17.91
C ASP A 236 3.52 -15.55 17.15
N VAL A 237 4.02 -14.82 16.15
CA VAL A 237 3.28 -13.91 15.27
C VAL A 237 3.48 -14.25 13.79
N SER A 238 3.99 -15.45 13.48
CA SER A 238 4.18 -15.92 12.10
C SER A 238 2.87 -15.91 11.29
N ASP A 239 1.72 -16.12 11.94
CA ASP A 239 0.39 -16.01 11.34
C ASP A 239 0.07 -14.61 10.81
N LEU A 240 0.71 -13.58 11.38
CA LEU A 240 0.52 -12.18 11.01
C LEU A 240 1.43 -11.74 9.86
N GLU A 241 2.42 -12.54 9.49
CA GLU A 241 3.35 -12.27 8.38
C GLU A 241 2.85 -12.82 7.04
N ILE A 242 1.93 -13.79 7.07
CA ILE A 242 1.37 -14.43 5.88
C ILE A 242 0.21 -13.60 5.34
N VAL A 243 0.22 -13.22 4.06
CA VAL A 243 -0.96 -12.61 3.41
C VAL A 243 -1.92 -13.73 2.99
N PRO A 244 -3.21 -13.70 3.39
CA PRO A 244 -4.15 -14.74 3.00
C PRO A 244 -4.27 -14.82 1.47
N PRO A 245 -4.18 -16.03 0.87
CA PRO A 245 -4.23 -16.18 -0.57
C PRO A 245 -5.62 -15.78 -1.11
N PRO A 246 -5.72 -15.35 -2.39
CA PRO A 246 -7.01 -15.10 -3.01
C PRO A 246 -7.87 -16.38 -2.99
N SER A 247 -9.16 -16.23 -2.69
CA SER A 247 -10.08 -17.36 -2.61
C SER A 247 -10.14 -18.11 -3.95
N THR A 248 -10.39 -19.42 -3.91
CA THR A 248 -10.63 -20.24 -5.12
C THR A 248 -11.73 -19.65 -5.99
N LEU A 249 -12.79 -19.12 -5.34
CA LEU A 249 -13.87 -18.40 -6.02
C LEU A 249 -13.34 -17.17 -6.78
N SER A 250 -12.49 -16.34 -6.18
CA SER A 250 -11.94 -15.17 -6.87
C SER A 250 -11.09 -15.54 -8.08
N ARG A 251 -10.36 -16.66 -8.03
CA ARG A 251 -9.62 -17.20 -9.18
C ARG A 251 -10.57 -17.71 -10.28
N ALA A 252 -11.67 -18.35 -9.91
CA ALA A 252 -12.68 -18.81 -10.86
C ALA A 252 -13.45 -17.63 -11.50
N LEU A 253 -13.76 -16.58 -10.74
CA LEU A 253 -14.44 -15.37 -11.24
C LEU A 253 -13.64 -14.70 -12.38
N GLY A 254 -12.31 -14.76 -12.34
CA GLY A 254 -11.47 -14.23 -13.42
C GLY A 254 -11.77 -14.85 -14.80
N TRP A 255 -12.25 -16.09 -14.85
CA TRP A 255 -12.61 -16.79 -16.08
C TRP A 255 -14.00 -16.45 -16.62
N ILE A 256 -14.87 -15.82 -15.82
CA ILE A 256 -16.23 -15.49 -16.25
C ILE A 256 -16.21 -14.60 -17.49
N LEU A 257 -15.37 -13.55 -17.50
CA LEU A 257 -15.31 -12.61 -18.62
C LEU A 257 -14.89 -13.29 -19.94
N PRO A 258 -13.76 -14.04 -20.01
CA PRO A 258 -13.42 -14.82 -21.21
C PRO A 258 -14.54 -15.76 -21.66
N LEU A 259 -15.14 -16.50 -20.72
CA LEU A 259 -16.19 -17.49 -21.02
C LEU A 259 -17.46 -16.84 -21.54
N VAL A 260 -17.86 -15.69 -21.00
CA VAL A 260 -19.02 -14.93 -21.48
C VAL A 260 -18.76 -14.39 -22.89
N LEU A 261 -17.59 -13.80 -23.14
CA LEU A 261 -17.25 -13.27 -24.47
C LEU A 261 -17.22 -14.37 -25.54
N LEU A 262 -16.53 -15.48 -25.26
CA LEU A 262 -16.48 -16.65 -26.15
C LEU A 262 -17.86 -17.28 -26.31
N GLY A 263 -18.65 -17.35 -25.25
CA GLY A 263 -20.01 -17.86 -25.25
C GLY A 263 -20.95 -17.06 -26.13
N LEU A 264 -20.88 -15.71 -26.09
CA LEU A 264 -21.66 -14.83 -26.97
C LEU A 264 -21.26 -15.04 -28.44
N ILE A 265 -19.97 -15.08 -28.75
CA ILE A 265 -19.48 -15.30 -30.13
C ILE A 265 -19.93 -16.67 -30.66
N ALA A 266 -19.84 -17.72 -29.83
CA ALA A 266 -20.30 -19.06 -30.16
C ALA A 266 -21.83 -19.12 -30.32
N ALA A 267 -22.60 -18.47 -29.46
CA ALA A 267 -24.05 -18.39 -29.58
C ALA A 267 -24.47 -17.69 -30.88
N GLY A 268 -23.77 -16.62 -31.28
CA GLY A 268 -23.98 -15.96 -32.56
C GLY A 268 -23.75 -16.90 -33.75
N PHE A 269 -22.82 -17.85 -33.62
CA PHE A 269 -22.47 -18.79 -34.69
C PHE A 269 -23.62 -19.78 -34.91
N PHE A 270 -24.10 -20.36 -33.80
CA PHE A 270 -25.16 -21.36 -33.84
C PHE A 270 -26.54 -20.77 -34.14
N ARG A 271 -26.82 -19.50 -33.80
CA ARG A 271 -28.11 -18.86 -34.06
C ARG A 271 -28.17 -18.14 -35.40
N SER A 272 -27.12 -17.41 -35.73
CA SER A 272 -27.15 -16.35 -36.74
C SER A 272 -26.07 -16.53 -37.82
N GLY A 273 -25.29 -17.62 -37.74
CA GLY A 273 -24.33 -18.05 -38.75
C GLY A 273 -22.93 -17.43 -38.62
N ALA A 274 -22.02 -17.90 -39.48
CA ALA A 274 -20.60 -17.55 -39.41
C ALA A 274 -20.30 -16.06 -39.63
N GLU A 275 -21.07 -15.38 -40.48
CA GLU A 275 -20.87 -13.96 -40.77
C GLU A 275 -21.14 -13.06 -39.55
N VAL A 276 -22.18 -13.40 -38.77
CA VAL A 276 -22.53 -12.65 -37.55
C VAL A 276 -21.46 -12.87 -36.48
N SER A 277 -21.01 -14.10 -36.26
CA SER A 277 -19.89 -14.37 -35.34
C SER A 277 -18.59 -13.70 -35.73
N LEU A 278 -18.27 -13.65 -37.03
CA LEU A 278 -17.08 -12.94 -37.49
C LEU A 278 -17.19 -11.44 -37.20
N ARG A 279 -18.35 -10.85 -37.44
CA ARG A 279 -18.61 -9.44 -37.11
C ARG A 279 -18.49 -9.18 -35.61
N MET A 280 -19.05 -10.05 -34.78
CA MET A 280 -18.95 -10.01 -33.32
C MET A 280 -17.49 -10.07 -32.86
N LEU A 281 -16.70 -11.01 -33.40
CA LEU A 281 -15.28 -11.13 -33.12
C LEU A 281 -14.52 -9.85 -33.47
N ILE A 282 -14.75 -9.30 -34.67
CA ILE A 282 -14.11 -8.06 -35.12
C ILE A 282 -14.51 -6.89 -34.22
N GLN A 283 -15.79 -6.74 -33.88
CA GLN A 283 -16.29 -5.67 -33.01
C GLN A 283 -15.67 -5.72 -31.62
N TRP A 284 -15.58 -6.91 -31.03
CA TRP A 284 -14.92 -7.09 -29.73
C TRP A 284 -13.44 -6.72 -29.79
N VAL A 285 -12.71 -7.23 -30.79
CA VAL A 285 -11.29 -6.90 -31.00
C VAL A 285 -11.10 -5.38 -31.18
N LEU A 286 -11.97 -4.73 -31.95
CA LEU A 286 -11.90 -3.29 -32.18
C LEU A 286 -12.17 -2.49 -30.90
N TRP A 287 -13.23 -2.81 -30.14
CA TRP A 287 -13.53 -2.11 -28.89
C TRP A 287 -12.44 -2.30 -27.85
N ASN A 288 -12.03 -3.54 -27.62
CA ASN A 288 -11.02 -3.89 -26.63
C ASN A 288 -9.63 -3.35 -27.01
N GLY A 289 -9.19 -3.60 -28.25
CA GLY A 289 -7.90 -3.13 -28.76
C GLY A 289 -7.81 -1.60 -28.85
N SER A 290 -8.83 -0.93 -29.40
CA SER A 290 -8.76 0.52 -29.63
C SER A 290 -8.76 1.31 -28.32
N LEU A 291 -9.54 0.90 -27.31
CA LEU A 291 -9.54 1.58 -26.02
C LEU A 291 -8.25 1.31 -25.23
N ALA A 292 -7.67 0.11 -25.32
CA ALA A 292 -6.34 -0.15 -24.75
C ALA A 292 -5.26 0.71 -25.42
N ALA A 293 -5.30 0.82 -26.75
CA ALA A 293 -4.40 1.67 -27.53
C ALA A 293 -4.58 3.16 -27.19
N LEU A 294 -5.82 3.62 -27.02
CA LEU A 294 -6.14 4.97 -26.55
C LEU A 294 -5.53 5.22 -25.18
N GLY A 295 -5.62 4.27 -24.25
CA GLY A 295 -4.96 4.36 -22.95
C GLY A 295 -3.45 4.61 -23.05
N SER A 296 -2.76 3.86 -23.92
CA SER A 296 -1.34 4.09 -24.21
C SER A 296 -1.07 5.42 -24.93
N ALA A 297 -1.94 5.82 -25.84
CA ALA A 297 -1.81 7.07 -26.60
C ALA A 297 -1.96 8.31 -25.70
N LEU A 298 -2.87 8.29 -24.72
CA LEU A 298 -3.02 9.35 -23.72
C LEU A 298 -1.74 9.57 -22.92
N CYS A 299 -0.94 8.51 -22.72
CA CYS A 299 0.37 8.62 -22.07
C CYS A 299 1.47 9.18 -22.98
N MET A 300 1.22 9.40 -24.28
CA MET A 300 2.28 9.65 -25.27
C MET A 300 3.31 8.51 -25.35
N ALA A 301 2.82 7.26 -25.26
CA ALA A 301 3.64 6.07 -25.44
C ALA A 301 4.27 6.01 -26.84
N HIS A 302 5.31 5.19 -27.00
CA HIS A 302 5.90 4.95 -28.32
C HIS A 302 4.85 4.38 -29.30
N PRO A 303 4.85 4.75 -30.60
CA PRO A 303 3.86 4.24 -31.57
C PRO A 303 3.75 2.70 -31.61
N LEU A 304 4.90 2.01 -31.50
CA LEU A 304 4.93 0.54 -31.39
C LEU A 304 4.27 0.01 -30.10
N THR A 305 4.35 0.76 -28.99
CA THR A 305 3.66 0.42 -27.74
C THR A 305 2.14 0.57 -27.88
N ILE A 306 1.68 1.62 -28.57
CA ILE A 306 0.26 1.82 -28.89
C ILE A 306 -0.26 0.66 -29.75
N LEU A 307 0.49 0.29 -30.79
CA LEU A 307 0.17 -0.88 -31.63
C LEU A 307 0.18 -2.19 -30.83
N ALA A 308 1.18 -2.39 -29.97
CA ALA A 308 1.26 -3.57 -29.11
C ALA A 308 0.07 -3.65 -28.15
N SER A 309 -0.40 -2.51 -27.63
CA SER A 309 -1.59 -2.44 -26.77
C SER A 309 -2.84 -2.87 -27.54
N PHE A 310 -3.02 -2.39 -28.78
CA PHE A 310 -4.13 -2.80 -29.63
C PHE A 310 -4.14 -4.32 -29.89
N LEU A 311 -3.00 -4.86 -30.33
CA LEU A 311 -2.89 -6.26 -30.76
C LEU A 311 -2.94 -7.25 -29.59
N SER A 312 -2.38 -6.87 -28.44
CA SER A 312 -2.33 -7.76 -27.27
C SER A 312 -3.59 -7.72 -26.42
N ALA A 313 -4.47 -6.72 -26.55
CA ALA A 313 -5.66 -6.60 -25.71
C ALA A 313 -6.60 -7.83 -25.77
N PRO A 314 -6.95 -8.38 -26.95
CA PRO A 314 -7.84 -9.54 -27.01
C PRO A 314 -7.19 -10.78 -26.40
N ALA A 315 -5.89 -10.99 -26.66
CA ALA A 315 -5.14 -12.11 -26.09
C ALA A 315 -5.02 -12.01 -24.56
N ALA A 316 -4.77 -10.81 -24.04
CA ALA A 316 -4.75 -10.52 -22.61
C ALA A 316 -6.12 -10.77 -21.97
N THR A 317 -7.20 -10.37 -22.64
CA THR A 317 -8.58 -10.59 -22.14
C THR A 317 -8.90 -12.07 -21.95
N LEU A 318 -8.39 -12.95 -22.81
CA LEU A 318 -8.61 -14.39 -22.72
C LEU A 318 -7.81 -15.08 -21.61
N ASN A 319 -6.82 -14.39 -21.02
CA ASN A 319 -6.00 -14.91 -19.94
C ASN A 319 -6.12 -14.04 -18.68
N PRO A 320 -6.85 -14.49 -17.64
CA PRO A 320 -7.04 -13.72 -16.41
C PRO A 320 -5.74 -13.37 -15.66
N LEU A 321 -4.62 -14.02 -16.00
CA LEU A 321 -3.31 -13.79 -15.38
C LEU A 321 -2.49 -12.70 -16.09
N VAL A 322 -2.86 -12.31 -17.32
CA VAL A 322 -2.07 -11.40 -18.16
C VAL A 322 -2.91 -10.22 -18.62
N GLY A 323 -2.57 -9.02 -18.17
CA GLY A 323 -3.22 -7.78 -18.61
C GLY A 323 -2.54 -7.16 -19.83
N VAL A 324 -3.31 -6.44 -20.66
CA VAL A 324 -2.79 -5.71 -21.83
C VAL A 324 -1.68 -4.72 -21.46
N GLY A 325 -1.80 -4.10 -20.28
CA GLY A 325 -0.77 -3.18 -19.79
C GLY A 325 0.57 -3.84 -19.52
N MET A 326 0.61 -5.14 -19.23
CA MET A 326 1.87 -5.87 -19.09
C MET A 326 2.65 -5.85 -20.41
N PHE A 327 1.97 -6.16 -21.52
CA PHE A 327 2.57 -6.10 -22.85
C PHE A 327 2.98 -4.68 -23.22
N ALA A 328 2.08 -3.71 -23.04
CA ALA A 328 2.35 -2.30 -23.32
C ALA A 328 3.57 -1.78 -22.53
N GLY A 329 3.58 -2.02 -21.23
CA GLY A 329 4.67 -1.61 -20.34
C GLY A 329 5.99 -2.29 -20.66
N LEU A 330 5.99 -3.59 -21.02
CA LEU A 330 7.20 -4.30 -21.41
C LEU A 330 7.77 -3.80 -22.75
N VAL A 331 6.90 -3.53 -23.73
CA VAL A 331 7.31 -2.97 -25.02
C VAL A 331 7.87 -1.56 -24.82
N GLU A 332 7.23 -0.71 -24.02
CA GLU A 332 7.76 0.63 -23.70
C GLU A 332 9.08 0.52 -22.94
N ALA A 333 9.19 -0.37 -21.94
CA ALA A 333 10.42 -0.58 -21.18
C ALA A 333 11.58 -1.05 -22.06
N PHE A 334 11.29 -1.80 -23.12
CA PHE A 334 12.28 -2.22 -24.10
C PHE A 334 12.71 -1.08 -25.05
N LEU A 335 11.74 -0.32 -25.56
CA LEU A 335 11.97 0.75 -26.53
C LEU A 335 12.55 2.02 -25.90
N ARG A 336 12.09 2.37 -24.70
CA ARG A 336 12.52 3.54 -23.92
C ARG A 336 13.03 3.09 -22.56
N LYS A 337 14.16 2.38 -22.58
CA LYS A 337 14.77 1.79 -21.38
C LYS A 337 14.99 2.84 -20.27
N PRO A 338 14.51 2.58 -19.03
CA PRO A 338 14.83 3.41 -17.88
C PRO A 338 16.33 3.49 -17.63
N SER A 339 16.81 4.69 -17.31
CA SER A 339 18.20 4.96 -16.94
C SER A 339 18.37 4.97 -15.41
N VAL A 340 19.61 4.86 -14.93
CA VAL A 340 19.93 4.97 -13.50
C VAL A 340 19.37 6.26 -12.90
N ARG A 341 19.49 7.38 -13.64
CA ARG A 341 18.95 8.67 -13.24
C ARG A 341 17.43 8.66 -13.01
N ASP A 342 16.67 7.90 -13.81
CA ASP A 342 15.22 7.78 -13.62
C ASP A 342 14.89 7.11 -12.27
N PHE A 343 15.76 6.24 -11.76
CA PHE A 343 15.61 5.63 -10.44
C PHE A 343 16.04 6.57 -9.31
N GLU A 344 17.10 7.36 -9.52
CA GLU A 344 17.57 8.37 -8.56
C GLU A 344 16.51 9.47 -8.33
N THR A 345 15.91 9.98 -9.41
CA THR A 345 14.90 11.06 -9.33
C THR A 345 13.48 10.54 -9.10
N LEU A 346 13.27 9.21 -9.07
CA LEU A 346 11.96 8.58 -8.92
C LEU A 346 11.18 9.15 -7.72
N ASN A 347 11.89 9.37 -6.61
CA ASN A 347 11.30 9.88 -5.39
C ASN A 347 10.72 11.29 -5.53
N GLU A 348 11.36 12.14 -6.32
CA GLU A 348 10.93 13.51 -6.58
C GLU A 348 9.82 13.52 -7.63
N ASP A 349 9.99 12.73 -8.70
CA ASP A 349 9.08 12.71 -9.84
C ASP A 349 7.69 12.20 -9.49
N ILE A 350 7.56 11.25 -8.55
CA ILE A 350 6.24 10.75 -8.12
C ILE A 350 5.40 11.81 -7.40
N SER A 351 5.99 12.92 -6.92
CA SER A 351 5.23 13.95 -6.21
C SER A 351 4.34 14.81 -7.13
N THR A 352 4.59 14.79 -8.45
CA THR A 352 3.89 15.64 -9.42
C THR A 352 3.34 14.83 -10.60
N LEU A 353 2.21 15.29 -11.17
CA LEU A 353 1.64 14.68 -12.38
C LEU A 353 2.63 14.75 -13.56
N LYS A 354 3.39 15.85 -13.66
CA LYS A 354 4.39 16.03 -14.71
C LYS A 354 5.55 15.04 -14.58
N GLY A 355 5.99 14.74 -13.35
CA GLY A 355 7.02 13.75 -13.09
C GLY A 355 6.58 12.35 -13.52
N PHE A 356 5.32 11.98 -13.27
CA PHE A 356 4.75 10.71 -13.74
C PHE A 356 4.87 10.49 -15.25
N TYR A 357 4.71 11.56 -16.06
CA TYR A 357 4.86 11.50 -17.52
C TYR A 357 6.30 11.62 -18.01
N ARG A 358 7.20 12.26 -17.25
CA ARG A 358 8.58 12.53 -17.68
C ARG A 358 9.55 11.43 -17.29
N ASN A 359 9.41 10.89 -16.08
CA ASN A 359 10.28 9.85 -15.59
C ASN A 359 9.91 8.52 -16.25
N ARG A 360 10.90 7.84 -16.85
CA ARG A 360 10.64 6.64 -17.66
C ARG A 360 10.03 5.51 -16.84
N VAL A 361 10.39 5.39 -15.56
CA VAL A 361 9.86 4.37 -14.65
C VAL A 361 8.36 4.57 -14.43
N THR A 362 7.98 5.76 -13.99
CA THR A 362 6.58 6.09 -13.73
C THR A 362 5.75 6.11 -15.00
N HIS A 363 6.36 6.51 -16.12
CA HIS A 363 5.72 6.56 -17.42
C HIS A 363 5.34 5.16 -17.93
N ILE A 364 6.25 4.19 -17.81
CA ILE A 364 5.96 2.77 -18.11
C ILE A 364 4.81 2.26 -17.25
N LEU A 365 4.81 2.57 -15.95
CA LEU A 365 3.74 2.16 -15.04
C LEU A 365 2.39 2.85 -15.35
N LEU A 366 2.43 4.10 -15.78
CA LEU A 366 1.25 4.85 -16.20
C LEU A 366 0.66 4.27 -17.51
N ILE A 367 1.50 3.92 -18.48
CA ILE A 367 1.10 3.20 -19.70
C ILE A 367 0.48 1.86 -19.34
N PHE A 368 1.14 1.08 -18.48
CA PHE A 368 0.62 -0.18 -17.96
C PHE A 368 -0.79 -0.01 -17.38
N PHE A 369 -1.00 1.03 -16.56
CA PHE A 369 -2.29 1.31 -15.92
C PHE A 369 -3.36 1.73 -16.92
N LEU A 370 -3.11 2.76 -17.72
CA LEU A 370 -4.12 3.35 -18.62
C LEU A 370 -4.50 2.41 -19.76
N SER A 371 -3.56 1.65 -20.32
CA SER A 371 -3.89 0.61 -21.31
C SER A 371 -4.70 -0.54 -20.71
N SER A 372 -4.39 -0.96 -19.48
CA SER A 372 -5.20 -1.96 -18.76
C SER A 372 -6.62 -1.48 -18.49
N LEU A 373 -6.77 -0.21 -18.09
CA LEU A 373 -8.07 0.43 -17.90
C LEU A 373 -8.84 0.51 -19.22
N GLY A 374 -8.18 0.92 -20.32
CA GLY A 374 -8.76 0.96 -21.65
C GLY A 374 -9.26 -0.41 -22.13
N GLY A 375 -8.45 -1.46 -21.96
CA GLY A 375 -8.86 -2.83 -22.27
C GLY A 375 -10.07 -3.31 -21.45
N ALA A 376 -10.08 -3.00 -20.14
CA ALA A 376 -11.20 -3.32 -19.26
C ALA A 376 -12.51 -2.62 -19.70
N LEU A 377 -12.45 -1.33 -20.02
CA LEU A 377 -13.59 -0.57 -20.56
C LEU A 377 -14.07 -1.13 -21.90
N GLY A 378 -13.14 -1.50 -22.80
CA GLY A 378 -13.49 -2.10 -24.07
C GLY A 378 -14.19 -3.45 -23.93
N ASN A 379 -13.79 -4.27 -22.97
CA ASN A 379 -14.49 -5.52 -22.66
C ASN A 379 -15.89 -5.26 -22.08
N PHE A 380 -16.01 -4.30 -21.17
CA PHE A 380 -17.29 -3.92 -20.57
C PHE A 380 -18.29 -3.42 -21.62
N ILE A 381 -17.84 -2.62 -22.59
CA ILE A 381 -18.66 -2.14 -23.71
C ILE A 381 -18.96 -3.27 -24.71
N SER A 382 -18.03 -4.20 -24.91
CA SER A 382 -18.22 -5.29 -25.88
C SER A 382 -19.35 -6.23 -25.48
N ILE A 383 -19.53 -6.54 -24.20
CA ILE A 383 -20.60 -7.47 -23.75
C ILE A 383 -21.99 -7.07 -24.25
N PRO A 384 -22.51 -5.85 -23.99
CA PRO A 384 -23.83 -5.44 -24.48
C PRO A 384 -23.88 -5.31 -26.00
N VAL A 385 -22.79 -4.87 -26.65
CA VAL A 385 -22.71 -4.79 -28.13
C VAL A 385 -22.85 -6.16 -28.76
N LEU A 386 -22.14 -7.16 -28.22
CA LEU A 386 -22.22 -8.54 -28.66
C LEU A 386 -23.59 -9.16 -28.38
N ALA A 387 -24.15 -8.92 -27.19
CA ALA A 387 -25.46 -9.43 -26.82
C ALA A 387 -26.59 -8.87 -27.70
N GLY A 388 -26.49 -7.60 -28.13
CA GLY A 388 -27.45 -6.99 -29.06
C GLY A 388 -27.33 -7.47 -30.51
N GLY A 389 -26.22 -8.15 -30.86
CA GLY A 389 -26.01 -8.73 -32.19
C GLY A 389 -26.41 -10.20 -32.31
N LEU A 390 -26.87 -10.82 -31.21
CA LEU A 390 -27.31 -12.22 -31.16
C LEU A 390 -28.64 -12.47 -31.86
#